data_AF-A0A7Z9IRZ1-F1
#
_entry.id   AF-A0A7Z9IRZ1-F1
#
_cell.length_a   1.000
_cell.length_b   1.000
_cell.length_c   1.000
_cell.angle_alpha   90.00
_cell.angle_beta   90.00
_cell.angle_gamma   90.00
#
_symmetry.space_group_name_H-M   'P 1'
#
loop_
_entity.id
_entity.type
_entity.pdbx_description
1 polymer ?
#
loop_
_entity_poly.entity_id
_entity_poly.type
_entity_poly.pdbx_seq_one_letter_code
_entity_poly.pdbx_strand_id
1 'polypeptide(L)'
;YDDERPIISAVYHNRLKKGMKLQADPTIQYIIEDGPRRLLNKDLKMDSPYNTYLYNGLPLGPINSPGYKSLQAALYPADNNYLYFVAKGDGYHTFSNTEREHKRAKRAFQKVRHKVHRKQRSK
;
A
#
# COMPACT_ATOMS: atom_id res chain seq x y z
N TYR A 1 -5.44 -10.71 -2.94
CA TYR A 1 -6.25 -11.23 -4.06
C TYR A 1 -7.39 -10.26 -4.38
N ASP A 2 -8.28 -10.56 -5.34
CA ASP A 2 -9.35 -9.63 -5.75
C ASP A 2 -10.40 -9.36 -4.66
N ASP A 3 -10.60 -10.33 -3.78
CA ASP A 3 -11.41 -10.27 -2.56
C ASP A 3 -10.90 -9.23 -1.54
N GLU A 4 -9.62 -8.88 -1.54
CA GLU A 4 -9.06 -7.86 -0.66
C GLU A 4 -9.27 -6.43 -1.18
N ARG A 5 -9.64 -6.23 -2.46
CA ARG A 5 -9.77 -4.88 -3.04
C ARG A 5 -10.75 -3.99 -2.27
N PRO A 6 -11.96 -4.45 -1.87
CA PRO A 6 -12.87 -3.62 -1.08
C PRO A 6 -12.30 -3.25 0.30
N ILE A 7 -11.49 -4.14 0.91
CA ILE A 7 -10.86 -3.89 2.21
C ILE A 7 -9.72 -2.88 2.07
N ILE A 8 -8.88 -3.01 1.04
CA ILE A 8 -7.82 -2.04 0.72
C ILE A 8 -8.44 -0.66 0.41
N SER A 9 -9.52 -0.63 -0.37
CA SER A 9 -10.29 0.59 -0.64
C SER A 9 -10.75 1.26 0.66
N ALA A 10 -11.35 0.48 1.58
CA ALA A 10 -11.77 0.97 2.88
C ALA A 10 -10.61 1.60 3.69
N VAL A 11 -9.41 1.01 3.66
CA VAL A 11 -8.24 1.60 4.34
C VAL A 11 -7.94 3.00 3.82
N TYR A 12 -7.96 3.21 2.50
CA TYR A 12 -7.69 4.53 1.93
C TYR A 12 -8.81 5.53 2.23
N HIS A 13 -10.08 5.12 2.13
CA HIS A 13 -11.23 5.93 2.54
C HIS A 13 -11.14 6.34 4.02
N ASN A 14 -10.82 5.40 4.91
CA ASN A 14 -10.66 5.67 6.33
C ASN A 14 -9.52 6.65 6.62
N ARG A 15 -8.39 6.51 5.90
CA ARG A 15 -7.28 7.47 6.00
C ARG A 15 -7.67 8.86 5.53
N LEU A 16 -8.34 8.96 4.38
CA LEU A 16 -8.83 10.24 3.85
C LEU A 16 -9.76 10.92 4.85
N LYS A 17 -10.73 10.20 5.39
CA LYS A 17 -11.67 10.71 6.41
C LYS A 17 -10.96 11.21 7.67
N LYS A 18 -9.81 10.64 8.02
CA LYS A 18 -8.98 11.04 9.17
C LYS A 18 -7.90 12.07 8.84
N GLY A 19 -7.82 12.57 7.61
CA GLY A 19 -6.76 13.49 7.19
C GLY A 19 -5.36 12.86 7.21
N MET A 20 -5.27 11.53 7.14
CA MET A 20 -4.00 10.80 7.11
C MET A 20 -3.45 10.72 5.68
N LYS A 21 -2.13 10.80 5.55
CA LYS A 21 -1.41 10.50 4.31
C LYS A 21 -1.69 9.06 3.83
N LEU A 22 -1.89 8.87 2.54
CA LEU A 22 -2.19 7.53 1.98
C LEU A 22 -0.97 6.63 2.01
N GLN A 23 0.23 7.18 1.81
CA GLN A 23 1.51 6.45 1.83
C GLN A 23 1.48 5.22 0.92
N ALA A 24 1.06 5.42 -0.33
CA ALA A 24 0.89 4.36 -1.30
C ALA A 24 2.11 4.31 -2.24
N ASP A 25 2.91 3.25 -2.12
CA ASP A 25 4.08 3.00 -2.99
C ASP A 25 3.78 3.15 -4.50
N PRO A 26 2.63 2.70 -5.04
CA PRO A 26 2.32 2.89 -6.45
C PRO A 26 2.34 4.34 -6.92
N THR A 27 2.02 5.30 -6.05
CA THR A 27 2.06 6.72 -6.43
C THR A 27 3.50 7.22 -6.56
N ILE A 28 4.46 6.60 -5.87
CA ILE A 28 5.90 6.87 -6.04
C ILE A 28 6.42 6.20 -7.30
N GLN A 29 6.00 4.97 -7.58
CA GLN A 29 6.37 4.28 -8.81
C GLN A 29 5.93 5.07 -10.05
N TYR A 30 4.77 5.73 -9.99
CA TYR A 30 4.27 6.58 -11.07
C TYR A 30 5.18 7.78 -11.39
N ILE A 31 5.94 8.27 -10.40
CA ILE A 31 6.86 9.40 -10.58
C ILE A 31 8.19 8.93 -11.20
N ILE A 32 8.54 7.64 -11.06
CA ILE A 32 9.82 7.09 -11.53
C ILE A 32 9.71 6.79 -13.04
N GLU A 33 10.52 7.48 -13.83
CA GLU A 33 10.52 7.38 -15.30
C GLU A 33 11.00 6.02 -15.81
N ASP A 34 11.97 5.39 -15.14
CA ASP A 34 12.55 4.09 -15.54
C ASP A 34 11.64 2.87 -15.25
N GLY A 35 10.40 3.13 -14.83
CA GLY A 35 9.41 2.10 -14.52
C GLY A 35 9.55 1.47 -13.13
N PRO A 36 8.67 0.49 -12.80
CA PRO A 36 8.57 -0.04 -11.45
C PRO A 36 9.84 -0.74 -10.98
N ARG A 37 10.42 -0.25 -9.88
CA ARG A 37 11.59 -0.85 -9.25
C ARG A 37 11.44 -0.94 -7.75
N ARG A 38 12.39 -1.58 -7.06
CA ARG A 38 12.42 -1.51 -5.59
C ARG A 38 12.56 -0.05 -5.14
N LEU A 39 11.60 0.42 -4.34
CA LEU A 39 11.67 1.74 -3.73
C LEU A 39 12.69 1.77 -2.58
N LEU A 40 13.39 2.89 -2.51
CA LEU A 40 14.36 3.23 -1.49
C LEU A 40 13.79 4.38 -0.63
N ASN A 41 14.33 4.55 0.59
CA ASN A 41 13.89 5.62 1.48
C ASN A 41 14.08 7.03 0.87
N LYS A 42 15.03 7.20 -0.06
CA LYS A 42 15.24 8.46 -0.78
C LYS A 42 14.11 8.77 -1.76
N ASP A 43 13.51 7.75 -2.37
CA ASP A 43 12.44 7.91 -3.37
C ASP A 43 11.16 8.44 -2.69
N LEU A 44 10.92 8.03 -1.44
CA LEU A 44 9.77 8.49 -0.65
C LEU A 44 9.78 10.00 -0.33
N LYS A 45 10.92 10.66 -0.56
CA LYS A 45 11.13 12.09 -0.31
C LYS A 45 11.09 12.94 -1.59
N MET A 46 10.82 12.35 -2.75
CA MET A 46 10.73 13.09 -4.01
C MET A 46 9.59 14.09 -3.96
N ASP A 47 9.89 15.36 -4.23
CA ASP A 47 8.86 16.40 -4.26
C ASP A 47 8.04 16.30 -5.56
N SER A 48 6.76 15.98 -5.40
CA SER A 48 5.82 15.81 -6.49
C SER A 48 4.40 15.81 -5.94
N PRO A 49 3.43 16.41 -6.63
CA PRO A 49 2.03 16.39 -6.21
C PRO A 49 1.38 14.99 -6.25
N TYR A 50 2.07 13.98 -6.82
CA TYR A 50 1.67 12.57 -6.73
C TYR A 50 2.21 11.87 -5.48
N ASN A 51 3.11 12.49 -4.71
CA ASN A 51 3.73 11.87 -3.56
C ASN A 51 2.79 11.87 -2.32
N THR A 52 2.07 10.76 -2.16
CA THR A 52 1.19 10.51 -1.00
C THR A 52 1.90 10.22 0.32
N TYR A 53 3.24 10.26 0.36
CA TYR A 53 4.05 10.31 1.59
C TYR A 53 4.32 11.75 2.06
N LEU A 54 4.25 12.73 1.16
CA LEU A 54 4.48 14.14 1.48
C LEU A 54 3.16 14.91 1.64
N TYR A 55 2.19 14.66 0.76
CA TYR A 55 0.93 15.39 0.72
C TYR A 55 -0.25 14.56 1.24
N ASN A 56 -1.22 15.23 1.87
CA ASN A 56 -2.49 14.63 2.30
C ASN A 56 -3.48 14.58 1.13
N GLY A 57 -4.47 13.69 1.23
CA GLY A 57 -5.50 13.55 0.20
C GLY A 57 -5.11 12.63 -0.95
N LEU A 58 -5.91 12.69 -2.01
CA LEU A 58 -5.63 12.00 -3.27
C LEU A 58 -4.56 12.77 -4.07
N PRO A 59 -3.75 12.09 -4.90
CA PRO A 59 -2.88 12.76 -5.86
C PRO A 59 -3.71 13.56 -6.89
N LEU A 60 -3.06 14.43 -7.68
CA LEU A 60 -3.71 15.28 -8.69
C LEU A 60 -4.56 14.51 -9.71
N GLY A 61 -4.23 13.24 -9.96
CA GLY A 61 -4.95 12.41 -10.91
C GLY A 61 -4.68 10.93 -10.71
N PRO A 62 -5.34 10.06 -11.49
CA PRO A 62 -5.09 8.63 -11.48
C PRO A 62 -3.65 8.34 -11.94
N ILE A 63 -3.07 7.27 -11.37
CA ILE A 63 -1.70 6.82 -11.70
C ILE A 63 -1.67 5.62 -12.66
N ASN A 64 -2.84 5.09 -13.05
CA ASN A 64 -2.98 3.98 -13.98
C ASN A 64 -4.43 3.89 -14.49
N SER A 65 -4.70 2.97 -15.41
CA SER A 65 -6.03 2.60 -15.91
C SER A 65 -6.64 1.50 -15.01
N PRO A 66 -7.63 1.81 -14.16
CA PRO A 66 -8.23 0.81 -13.26
C PRO A 66 -9.17 -0.14 -14.01
N GLY A 67 -9.09 -1.44 -13.70
CA GLY A 67 -10.09 -2.41 -14.16
C GLY A 67 -11.41 -2.31 -13.38
N TYR A 68 -12.46 -2.96 -13.91
CA TYR A 68 -13.82 -2.95 -13.35
C TYR A 68 -13.88 -3.22 -11.84
N LYS A 69 -13.21 -4.27 -11.36
CA LYS A 69 -13.20 -4.61 -9.92
C LYS A 69 -12.57 -3.54 -9.04
N SER A 70 -11.59 -2.78 -9.54
CA SER A 70 -11.00 -1.66 -8.79
C SER A 70 -11.95 -0.47 -8.72
N LEU A 71 -12.67 -0.17 -9.81
CA LEU A 71 -13.71 0.86 -9.82
C LEU A 71 -14.85 0.49 -8.86
N GLN A 72 -15.32 -0.76 -8.90
CA GLN A 72 -16.35 -1.25 -7.99
C GLN A 72 -15.91 -1.13 -6.52
N ALA A 73 -14.68 -1.52 -6.18
CA ALA A 73 -14.15 -1.39 -4.83
C ALA A 73 -13.99 0.07 -4.39
N ALA A 74 -13.66 0.98 -5.30
CA ALA A 74 -13.58 2.41 -5.02
C ALA A 74 -14.95 3.03 -4.67
N LEU A 75 -15.99 2.62 -5.41
CA LEU A 75 -17.38 3.06 -5.19
C LEU A 75 -18.01 2.41 -3.95
N TYR A 76 -17.71 1.14 -3.72
CA TYR A 76 -18.30 0.32 -2.66
C TYR A 76 -17.18 -0.31 -1.80
N PRO A 77 -16.50 0.47 -0.96
CA PRO A 77 -15.51 -0.07 -0.03
C PRO A 77 -16.19 -1.01 0.99
N ALA A 78 -15.43 -1.95 1.54
CA ALA A 78 -15.91 -2.76 2.65
C ALA A 78 -16.14 -1.92 3.91
N ASP A 79 -17.14 -2.26 4.71
CA ASP A 79 -17.38 -1.60 5.99
C ASP A 79 -16.41 -2.14 7.06
N ASN A 80 -15.37 -1.35 7.37
CA ASN A 80 -14.40 -1.65 8.43
C ASN A 80 -13.64 -0.38 8.85
N ASN A 81 -12.85 -0.50 9.91
CA ASN A 81 -12.07 0.60 10.50
C ASN A 81 -10.55 0.43 10.33
N TYR A 82 -10.10 -0.38 9.37
CA TYR A 82 -8.67 -0.61 9.16
C TYR A 82 -8.00 0.67 8.66
N LEU A 83 -6.78 0.90 9.15
CA LEU A 83 -5.94 2.05 8.77
C LEU A 83 -4.60 1.63 8.17
N TYR A 84 -4.27 0.36 8.26
CA TYR A 84 -2.99 -0.15 7.80
C TYR A 84 -3.18 -1.53 7.21
N PHE A 85 -2.33 -1.86 6.24
CA PHE A 85 -2.18 -3.21 5.74
C PHE A 85 -0.72 -3.49 5.42
N VAL A 86 -0.31 -4.75 5.49
CA VAL A 86 1.03 -5.20 5.12
C VAL A 86 0.96 -6.60 4.54
N ALA A 87 1.77 -6.89 3.52
CA ALA A 87 1.82 -8.21 2.92
C ALA A 87 2.12 -9.29 3.97
N LYS A 88 1.47 -10.46 3.84
CA LYS A 88 1.72 -11.66 4.64
C LYS A 88 2.83 -12.54 4.06
N GLY A 89 3.04 -12.47 2.74
CA GLY A 89 4.01 -13.26 1.98
C GLY A 89 3.41 -14.46 1.23
N ASP A 90 2.09 -14.63 1.29
CA ASP A 90 1.28 -15.65 0.63
C ASP A 90 0.38 -15.09 -0.49
N GLY A 91 0.52 -13.79 -0.82
CA GLY A 91 -0.34 -13.07 -1.76
C GLY A 91 -1.49 -12.29 -1.12
N TYR A 92 -1.65 -12.37 0.20
CA TYR A 92 -2.63 -11.61 0.99
C TYR A 92 -1.97 -10.57 1.91
N HIS A 93 -2.80 -9.79 2.60
CA HIS A 93 -2.41 -8.73 3.51
C HIS A 93 -2.99 -8.92 4.91
N THR A 94 -2.20 -8.58 5.93
CA THR A 94 -2.69 -8.40 7.30
C THR A 94 -3.18 -6.98 7.45
N PHE A 95 -4.45 -6.80 7.79
CA PHE A 95 -5.07 -5.50 8.06
C PHE A 95 -5.03 -5.20 9.56
N SER A 96 -4.88 -3.93 9.92
CA SER A 96 -4.83 -3.51 11.32
C SER A 96 -5.34 -2.09 11.54
N ASN A 97 -5.84 -1.81 12.74
CA ASN A 97 -6.42 -0.53 13.11
C ASN A 97 -5.37 0.39 13.73
N THR A 98 -4.36 -0.17 14.40
CA THR A 98 -3.34 0.60 15.12
C THR A 98 -1.95 0.47 14.50
N GLU A 99 -1.13 1.50 14.69
CA GLU A 99 0.27 1.47 14.25
C GLU A 99 1.07 0.36 14.97
N ARG A 100 0.72 0.06 16.23
CA ARG A 100 1.35 -1.00 17.02
C ARG A 100 1.12 -2.39 16.41
N GLU A 101 -0.10 -2.69 16.02
CA GLU A 101 -0.45 -3.93 15.31
C GLU A 101 0.24 -4.00 13.96
N HIS A 102 0.21 -2.90 13.19
CA HIS A 102 0.89 -2.82 11.91
C HIS A 102 2.40 -3.10 12.04
N LYS A 103 3.06 -2.52 13.04
CA LYS A 103 4.48 -2.77 13.34
C LYS A 103 4.75 -4.24 13.67
N ARG A 104 3.85 -4.91 14.40
CA ARG A 104 3.96 -6.36 14.68
C ARG A 104 3.83 -7.20 13.40
N ALA A 105 2.81 -6.92 12.59
CA ALA A 105 2.60 -7.59 11.31
C ALA A 105 3.77 -7.38 10.34
N LYS A 106 4.32 -6.15 10.28
CA LYS A 106 5.51 -5.83 9.49
C LYS A 106 6.74 -6.63 9.92
N ARG A 107 6.95 -6.83 11.24
CA ARG A 107 8.04 -7.69 11.74
C ARG A 107 7.84 -9.16 11.34
N ALA A 108 6.61 -9.65 11.36
CA ALA A 108 6.29 -11.01 10.93
C ALA A 108 6.60 -11.19 9.43
N PHE A 109 6.15 -10.26 8.58
CA PHE A 109 6.44 -10.26 7.15
C PHE A 109 7.95 -10.20 6.86
N GLN A 110 8.69 -9.36 7.59
CA GLN A 110 10.16 -9.29 7.46
C GLN A 110 10.82 -10.65 7.69
N LYS A 111 10.39 -11.43 8.70
CA LYS A 111 10.93 -12.78 8.94
C LYS A 111 10.66 -13.72 7.76
N VAL A 112 9.46 -13.67 7.18
CA VAL A 112 9.11 -14.44 5.97
C VAL A 112 10.01 -14.06 4.81
N ARG A 113 10.14 -12.75 4.53
CA ARG A 113 10.98 -12.21 3.46
C ARG A 113 12.45 -12.64 3.57
N HIS A 114 13.03 -12.58 4.78
CA HIS A 114 14.41 -13.02 5.01
C HIS A 114 14.58 -14.53 4.75
N LYS A 115 13.62 -15.36 5.17
CA LYS A 115 13.66 -16.82 4.91
C LYS A 115 13.63 -17.12 3.41
N VAL A 116 12.76 -16.45 2.66
CA VAL A 116 12.67 -16.60 1.19
C VAL A 116 13.98 -16.21 0.52
N HIS A 117 14.52 -15.03 0.87
CA HIS A 117 15.78 -14.56 0.31
C HIS A 117 16.96 -15.50 0.61
N ARG A 118 17.03 -16.06 1.82
CA ARG A 118 18.07 -17.03 2.18
C ARG A 118 17.96 -18.32 1.37
N LYS A 119 16.73 -18.82 1.13
CA LYS A 119 16.50 -20.00 0.29
C LYS A 119 16.89 -19.76 -1.17
N GLN A 120 16.66 -18.56 -1.69
CA GLN A 120 17.05 -18.21 -3.06
C GLN A 120 18.57 -18.11 -3.25
N ARG A 121 19.32 -17.70 -2.21
CA ARG A 121 20.79 -17.62 -2.26
C ARG A 121 21.51 -18.95 -2.02
N SER A 122 20.80 -19.97 -1.55
CA SER A 122 21.33 -21.32 -1.30
C SER A 122 20.98 -22.32 -2.41
N LYS A 123 20.30 -21.84 -3.45
CA LYS A 123 20.11 -22.52 -4.74
C LYS A 123 20.99 -21.82 -5.77
#